data_AF-A0A956J2Q7-F1
#
_entry.id   AF-A0A956J2Q7-F1
#
_cell.length_a   1.000
_cell.length_b   1.000
_cell.length_c   1.000
_cell.angle_alpha   90.00
_cell.angle_beta   90.00
_cell.angle_gamma   90.00
#
_symmetry.space_group_name_H-M   'P 1'
#
loop_
_entity.id
_entity.type
_entity.pdbx_description
1 polymer ?
#
loop_
_entity_poly.entity_id
_entity_poly.type
_entity_poly.pdbx_seq_one_letter_code
_entity_poly.pdbx_strand_id
1 'polypeptide(L)'
;RPLRKGRQLGHDFKTAVERLTKTMGVDPIILEPNADEGRRFDEAVWMNDEIIIRLVNREFQKQVGLVYVSKDVQSNIASYRKHKKEDPTKLSKDIKMVTRSSGASDEPPATNPADKAPKKKGK
;
A
#
# COMPACT_ATOMS: atom_id res chain seq x y z
N ARG A 1 -19.94 -8.45 10.85
CA ARG A 1 -21.24 -9.15 10.65
C ARG A 1 -21.68 -9.73 11.99
N PRO A 2 -22.90 -9.46 12.48
CA PRO A 2 -23.32 -9.90 13.81
C PRO A 2 -23.50 -11.42 13.87
N LEU A 3 -23.05 -12.04 14.96
CA LEU A 3 -23.27 -13.45 15.26
C LEU A 3 -24.55 -13.59 16.11
N ARG A 4 -25.57 -14.25 15.56
CA ARG A 4 -26.85 -14.50 16.25
C ARG A 4 -27.51 -15.78 15.70
N LYS A 5 -28.20 -16.50 16.58
CA LYS A 5 -29.02 -17.67 16.19
C LYS A 5 -30.01 -17.28 15.08
N GLY A 6 -30.11 -18.10 14.03
CA GLY A 6 -30.99 -17.84 12.87
C GLY A 6 -30.41 -16.90 11.80
N ARG A 7 -29.25 -16.28 12.00
CA ARG A 7 -28.57 -15.50 10.94
C ARG A 7 -27.78 -16.38 9.98
N GLN A 8 -27.43 -15.84 8.82
CA GLN A 8 -26.74 -16.54 7.73
C GLN A 8 -25.39 -17.14 8.15
N LEU A 9 -24.61 -16.44 8.98
CA LEU A 9 -23.29 -16.89 9.46
C LEU A 9 -23.36 -17.66 10.79
N GLY A 10 -24.54 -17.93 11.35
CA GLY A 10 -24.66 -18.63 12.62
C GLY A 10 -24.38 -17.77 13.85
N HIS A 11 -24.11 -18.45 14.97
CA HIS A 11 -24.08 -17.88 16.32
C HIS A 11 -22.68 -17.80 16.93
N ASP A 12 -21.72 -18.53 16.36
CA ASP A 12 -20.32 -18.58 16.74
C ASP A 12 -19.43 -18.60 15.47
N PHE A 13 -18.13 -18.43 15.65
CA PHE A 13 -17.12 -18.43 14.61
C PHE A 13 -17.04 -19.79 13.91
N LYS A 14 -17.11 -20.88 14.68
CA LYS A 14 -17.06 -22.25 14.12
C LYS A 14 -18.21 -22.51 13.16
N THR A 15 -19.46 -22.21 13.53
CA THR A 15 -20.62 -22.33 12.65
C THR A 15 -20.48 -21.41 11.43
N ALA A 16 -19.91 -20.21 11.60
CA ALA A 16 -19.68 -19.29 10.49
C ALA A 16 -18.70 -19.89 9.48
N VAL A 17 -17.60 -20.49 9.96
CA VAL A 17 -16.62 -21.21 9.14
C VAL A 17 -17.30 -22.38 8.42
N GLU A 18 -18.00 -23.26 9.12
CA GLU A 18 -18.67 -24.43 8.52
C GLU A 18 -19.64 -24.03 7.40
N ARG A 19 -20.39 -22.95 7.58
CA ARG A 19 -21.34 -22.45 6.57
C ARG A 19 -20.65 -21.82 5.38
N LEU A 20 -19.57 -21.08 5.61
CA LEU A 20 -18.76 -20.51 4.54
C LEU A 20 -18.05 -21.61 3.75
N THR A 21 -17.47 -22.61 4.40
CA THR A 21 -16.87 -23.78 3.75
C THR A 21 -17.87 -24.48 2.85
N LYS A 22 -19.11 -24.71 3.30
CA LYS A 22 -20.18 -25.28 2.47
C LYS A 22 -20.51 -24.43 1.24
N THR A 23 -20.40 -23.11 1.37
CA THR A 23 -20.69 -22.17 0.26
C THR A 23 -19.54 -22.12 -0.74
N MET A 24 -18.30 -22.18 -0.25
CA MET A 24 -17.08 -22.07 -1.05
C MET A 24 -16.67 -23.41 -1.68
N GLY A 25 -17.09 -24.54 -1.11
CA GLY A 25 -16.74 -25.88 -1.59
C GLY A 25 -15.27 -26.27 -1.36
N VAL A 26 -14.53 -25.47 -0.59
CA VAL A 26 -13.11 -25.67 -0.29
C VAL A 26 -12.87 -25.42 1.19
N ASP A 27 -12.02 -26.24 1.80
CA ASP A 27 -11.64 -26.09 3.20
C ASP A 27 -10.75 -24.85 3.42
N PRO A 28 -11.00 -24.09 4.50
CA PRO A 28 -10.19 -22.92 4.82
C PRO A 28 -8.85 -23.32 5.44
N ILE A 29 -7.89 -22.43 5.28
CA ILE A 29 -6.67 -22.41 6.08
C ILE A 29 -6.99 -21.65 7.38
N ILE A 30 -6.85 -22.32 8.53
CA ILE A 30 -6.98 -21.68 9.83
C ILE A 30 -5.63 -21.08 10.22
N LEU A 31 -5.62 -19.78 10.49
CA LEU A 31 -4.45 -19.03 10.92
C LEU A 31 -4.64 -18.56 12.35
N GLU A 32 -3.67 -18.88 13.19
CA GLU A 32 -3.61 -18.40 14.56
C GLU A 32 -3.16 -16.92 14.61
N PRO A 33 -3.42 -16.22 15.73
CA PRO A 33 -2.99 -14.85 15.93
C PRO A 33 -1.46 -14.80 15.97
N ASN A 34 -0.87 -13.96 15.12
CA ASN A 34 0.56 -13.69 15.11
C ASN A 34 0.78 -12.17 15.04
N ALA A 35 1.21 -11.59 16.15
CA ALA A 35 1.40 -10.16 16.29
C ALA A 35 2.51 -9.61 15.36
N ASP A 36 3.56 -10.39 15.10
CA ASP A 36 4.70 -9.99 14.26
C ASP A 36 4.28 -9.85 12.79
N GLU A 37 3.31 -10.67 12.36
CA GLU A 37 2.71 -10.60 11.03
C GLU A 37 1.46 -9.70 10.98
N GLY A 38 1.17 -8.97 12.08
CA GLY A 38 0.04 -8.06 12.19
C GLY A 38 -1.33 -8.74 12.30
N ARG A 39 -1.39 -10.06 12.52
CA ARG A 39 -2.63 -10.81 12.78
C ARG A 39 -2.93 -10.82 14.27
N ARG A 40 -4.05 -10.23 14.67
CA ARG A 40 -4.45 -10.10 16.09
C ARG A 40 -5.54 -11.06 16.53
N PHE A 41 -6.12 -11.81 15.59
CA PHE A 41 -7.28 -12.67 15.81
C PHE A 41 -7.10 -13.96 15.03
N ASP A 42 -7.83 -15.00 15.43
CA ASP A 42 -7.95 -16.21 14.62
C ASP A 42 -8.64 -15.87 13.29
N GLU A 43 -8.16 -16.48 12.22
CA GLU A 43 -8.73 -16.27 10.90
C GLU A 43 -8.94 -17.59 10.16
N ALA A 44 -10.05 -17.68 9.44
CA ALA A 44 -10.26 -18.73 8.45
C ALA A 44 -10.13 -18.10 7.06
N VAL A 45 -9.24 -18.64 6.23
CA VAL A 45 -8.91 -18.07 4.92
C VAL A 45 -9.27 -19.06 3.82
N TRP A 46 -10.09 -18.61 2.88
CA TRP A 46 -10.34 -19.30 1.62
C TRP A 46 -9.62 -18.53 0.51
N MET A 47 -8.93 -19.27 -0.35
CA MET A 47 -8.16 -18.71 -1.44
C MET A 47 -8.45 -19.52 -2.70
N ASN A 48 -8.68 -18.82 -3.81
CA ASN A 48 -8.62 -19.38 -5.15
C ASN A 48 -7.73 -18.48 -6.03
N ASP A 49 -7.76 -18.69 -7.34
CA ASP A 49 -6.90 -17.93 -8.26
C ASP A 49 -7.27 -16.45 -8.38
N GLU A 50 -8.49 -16.07 -8.03
CA GLU A 50 -9.02 -14.72 -8.25
C GLU A 50 -9.22 -13.94 -6.95
N ILE A 51 -9.63 -14.61 -5.87
CA ILE A 51 -10.15 -14.01 -4.65
C ILE A 51 -9.56 -14.66 -3.40
N ILE A 52 -9.45 -13.83 -2.37
CA ILE A 52 -9.07 -14.21 -1.01
C ILE A 52 -10.20 -13.75 -0.11
N ILE A 53 -10.81 -14.70 0.60
CA ILE A 53 -11.83 -14.46 1.61
C ILE A 53 -11.21 -14.74 2.97
N ARG A 54 -11.27 -13.77 3.88
CA ARG A 54 -10.84 -13.94 5.27
C ARG A 54 -12.02 -13.73 6.20
N LEU A 55 -12.28 -14.71 7.05
CA LEU A 55 -13.19 -14.58 8.17
C LEU A 55 -12.38 -14.38 9.44
N VAL A 56 -12.56 -13.25 10.11
CA VAL A 56 -11.81 -12.84 11.31
C VAL A 56 -12.66 -13.07 12.54
N ASN A 57 -12.13 -13.81 13.51
CA ASN A 57 -12.80 -14.05 14.77
C ASN A 57 -12.88 -12.75 15.60
N ARG A 58 -14.09 -12.24 15.80
CA ARG A 58 -14.37 -11.10 16.68
C ARG A 58 -15.50 -11.40 17.65
N GLU A 59 -15.60 -12.65 18.09
CA GLU A 59 -16.68 -13.11 18.98
C GLU A 59 -16.81 -12.30 20.26
N PHE A 60 -15.71 -11.75 20.79
CA PHE A 60 -15.72 -10.82 21.93
C PHE A 60 -16.61 -9.57 21.71
N GLN A 61 -16.84 -9.19 20.45
CA GLN A 61 -17.77 -8.12 20.03
C GLN A 61 -19.12 -8.65 19.53
N LYS A 62 -19.40 -9.95 19.70
CA LYS A 62 -20.58 -10.66 19.17
C LYS A 62 -20.74 -10.52 17.65
N GLN A 63 -19.60 -10.48 16.94
CA GLN A 63 -19.56 -10.33 15.50
C GLN A 63 -18.37 -11.08 14.89
N VAL A 64 -18.39 -11.28 13.57
CA VAL A 64 -17.24 -11.74 12.78
C VAL A 64 -16.89 -10.69 11.73
N GLY A 65 -15.60 -10.53 11.45
CA GLY A 65 -15.15 -9.77 10.30
C GLY A 65 -15.21 -10.66 9.06
N LEU A 66 -15.79 -10.19 7.96
CA LEU A 66 -15.68 -10.86 6.66
C LEU A 66 -14.96 -9.88 5.73
N VAL A 67 -13.82 -10.31 5.20
CA VAL A 67 -13.01 -9.52 4.27
C VAL A 67 -12.97 -10.27 2.95
N TYR A 68 -13.27 -9.56 1.87
CA TYR A 68 -13.20 -10.05 0.51
C TYR A 68 -12.19 -9.18 -0.23
N VAL A 69 -11.19 -9.80 -0.83
CA VAL A 69 -10.12 -9.11 -1.57
C VAL A 69 -9.86 -9.87 -2.87
N SER A 70 -9.76 -9.15 -3.98
CA SER A 70 -9.21 -9.72 -5.21
C SER A 70 -7.70 -9.91 -5.07
N LYS A 71 -7.18 -11.02 -5.57
CA LYS A 71 -5.75 -11.35 -5.51
C LYS A 71 -4.88 -10.27 -6.17
N ASP A 72 -5.36 -9.68 -7.27
CA ASP A 72 -4.70 -8.57 -7.98
C ASP A 72 -4.64 -7.29 -7.16
N VAL A 73 -5.71 -6.99 -6.42
CA VAL A 73 -5.74 -5.84 -5.52
C VAL A 73 -4.81 -6.05 -4.34
N GLN A 74 -4.75 -7.28 -3.80
CA GLN A 74 -3.89 -7.62 -2.69
C GLN A 74 -2.40 -7.52 -3.07
N SER A 75 -2.02 -8.02 -4.25
CA SER A 75 -0.64 -7.93 -4.75
C SER A 75 -0.25 -6.49 -5.09
N ASN A 76 -1.19 -5.67 -5.58
CA ASN A 76 -0.95 -4.30 -5.99
C ASN A 76 -1.39 -3.24 -4.97
N ILE A 77 -1.63 -3.60 -3.70
CA ILE A 77 -2.23 -2.67 -2.72
C ILE A 77 -1.44 -1.36 -2.57
N ALA A 78 -0.13 -1.39 -2.81
CA ALA A 78 0.74 -0.22 -2.78
C ALA A 78 0.40 0.80 -3.89
N SER A 79 -0.05 0.35 -5.06
CA SER A 79 -0.36 1.22 -6.20
C SER A 79 -1.65 2.02 -5.97
N TYR A 80 -2.62 1.41 -5.27
CA TYR A 80 -3.93 2.00 -4.96
C TYR A 80 -3.95 2.94 -3.74
N ARG A 81 -2.85 3.07 -2.99
CA ARG A 81 -2.77 4.02 -1.87
C ARG A 81 -2.80 5.46 -2.38
N LYS A 82 -3.78 6.25 -1.92
CA LYS A 82 -3.90 7.69 -2.22
C LYS A 82 -2.65 8.47 -1.79
N HIS A 83 -2.13 8.16 -0.60
CA HIS A 83 -0.90 8.72 -0.09
C HIS A 83 0.20 7.67 -0.20
N LYS A 84 1.05 7.82 -1.22
CA LYS A 84 2.23 6.97 -1.39
C LYS A 84 3.32 7.51 -0.47
N LYS A 85 4.05 6.62 0.20
CA LYS A 85 5.22 7.02 0.98
C LYS A 85 6.19 7.67 -0.01
N GLU A 86 6.46 8.96 0.15
CA GLU A 86 7.46 9.62 -0.66
C GLU A 86 8.82 8.97 -0.40
N ASP A 87 9.61 8.86 -1.46
CA ASP A 87 10.96 8.33 -1.39
C ASP A 87 11.78 9.21 -0.42
N PRO A 88 12.35 8.63 0.66
CA PRO A 88 13.07 9.41 1.66
C PRO A 88 14.31 10.11 1.10
N THR A 89 14.79 9.70 -0.09
CA THR A 89 15.92 10.35 -0.77
C THR A 89 15.52 11.50 -1.68
N LYS A 90 14.22 11.68 -1.95
CA LYS A 90 13.74 12.83 -2.74
C LYS A 90 13.67 14.06 -1.84
N LEU A 91 14.44 15.10 -2.18
CA LEU A 91 14.26 16.43 -1.61
C LEU A 91 12.78 16.84 -1.78
N SER A 92 12.14 17.17 -0.66
CA SER A 92 10.79 17.76 -0.64
C SER A 92 10.73 18.96 -1.58
N LYS A 93 9.59 19.17 -2.24
CA LYS A 93 9.37 20.30 -3.17
C LYS A 93 9.71 21.64 -2.52
N ASP A 94 9.40 21.78 -1.23
CA ASP A 94 9.67 23.00 -0.47
C ASP A 94 11.17 23.19 -0.24
N ILE A 95 11.91 22.11 0.03
CA ILE A 95 13.38 22.15 0.17
C ILE A 95 14.03 22.43 -1.19
N LYS A 96 13.51 21.87 -2.30
CA LYS A 96 14.00 22.20 -3.66
C LYS A 96 13.81 23.67 -3.99
N MET A 97 12.74 24.29 -3.51
CA MET A 97 12.44 25.69 -3.76
C MET A 97 13.41 26.61 -2.99
N VAL A 98 13.71 26.27 -1.73
CA VAL A 98 14.65 27.02 -0.89
C VAL A 98 16.12 26.82 -1.28
N THR A 99 16.50 25.61 -1.69
CA THR A 99 17.88 25.33 -2.12
C THR A 99 18.20 25.83 -3.52
N ARG A 100 17.18 26.13 -4.35
CA ARG A 100 17.36 26.86 -5.62
C ARG A 100 17.57 28.36 -5.42
N SER A 101 17.06 28.94 -4.33
CA SER A 101 17.19 30.39 -4.07
C SER A 101 18.49 30.79 -3.36
N SER A 102 19.39 29.85 -3.04
CA SER A 102 20.68 30.15 -2.41
C SER A 102 21.90 29.82 -3.28
N GLY A 103 21.72 29.71 -4.60
CA GLY A 103 22.78 29.26 -5.53
C GLY A 103 23.01 30.13 -6.77
N ALA A 104 22.52 31.37 -6.79
CA ALA A 104 22.84 32.32 -7.85
C ALA A 104 23.26 33.65 -7.21
N SER A 105 24.44 33.65 -6.57
CA SER A 105 25.27 34.84 -6.64
C SER A 105 25.79 34.91 -8.07
N ASP A 106 25.26 35.87 -8.84
CA ASP A 106 25.87 36.33 -10.08
C ASP A 106 27.29 36.81 -9.77
N GLU A 107 28.29 36.01 -10.13
CA GLU A 107 29.64 36.54 -10.37
C GLU A 107 29.84 36.51 -11.89
N PRO A 108 29.81 37.66 -12.58
CA PRO A 108 30.14 37.69 -13.99
C PRO A 108 31.61 37.31 -14.17
N PRO A 109 31.99 36.50 -15.17
CA PRO A 109 33.39 36.28 -15.47
C PRO A 109 34.02 37.65 -15.77
N ALA A 110 35.03 38.03 -14.98
CA ALA A 110 35.80 39.24 -15.18
C ALA A 110 36.32 39.28 -16.63
N THR A 111 35.87 40.28 -17.37
CA THR A 111 36.37 40.61 -18.70
C THR A 111 37.72 41.32 -18.53
N ASN A 112 38.81 40.70 -19.00
CA ASN A 112 40.06 41.42 -19.24
C ASN A 112 40.05 41.98 -20.68
N PRO A 113 40.24 43.30 -20.90
CA PRO A 113 40.24 43.90 -22.22
C PRO A 113 41.67 44.10 -22.75
N ALA A 114 42.09 43.26 -23.70
CA ALA A 114 43.12 43.48 -24.74
C ALA A 114 43.30 42.11 -25.43
N ASP A 115 43.08 41.90 -26.73
CA ASP A 115 43.59 42.65 -27.86
C ASP A 115 42.66 42.59 -29.07
N LYS A 116 42.59 43.71 -29.80
CA LYS A 116 41.91 43.81 -31.09
C LYS A 116 42.85 43.38 -32.24
N ALA A 117 42.42 42.32 -32.95
CA ALA A 117 42.41 42.17 -34.42
C ALA A 117 43.78 42.06 -35.16
N PRO A 118 43.87 41.68 -36.47
CA PRO A 118 42.78 41.49 -37.44
C PRO A 118 42.87 40.27 -38.42
N LYS A 119 41.70 40.01 -39.03
CA LYS A 119 41.40 39.46 -40.38
C LYS A 119 42.56 38.88 -41.24
N LYS A 120 42.34 37.68 -41.80
CA LYS A 120 42.62 37.41 -43.21
C LYS A 120 41.61 36.41 -43.83
N LYS A 121 41.09 36.80 -45.00
CA LYS A 121 40.21 36.08 -45.92
C LYS A 121 40.97 35.03 -46.74
N GLY A 122 40.24 34.06 -47.28
CA GLY A 122 40.57 33.31 -48.52
C GLY A 122 40.33 31.82 -48.32
N LYS A 123 39.20 31.28 -48.80
CA LYS A 123 38.89 30.77 -50.15
C LYS A 123 39.33 29.31 -50.30
#